data_AF-A0A6C0HG90-F1
#
_entry.id   AF-A0A6C0HG90-F1
#
_cell.length_a   1.000
_cell.length_b   1.000
_cell.length_c   1.000
_cell.angle_alpha   90.00
_cell.angle_beta   90.00
_cell.angle_gamma   90.00
#
_symmetry.space_group_name_H-M   'P 1'
#
loop_
_entity.id
_entity.type
_entity.pdbx_description
1 polymer ?
#
loop_
_entity_poly.entity_id
_entity_poly.type
_entity_poly.pdbx_seq_one_letter_code
_entity_poly.pdbx_strand_id
1 'polypeptide(L)'
;MTNKKIVVSLSIFLLGLYYFTKYGSVEGFDDKNSLTYKCPNVLIQKGSEFLLYNSKLAEVPGVNPLKFANLEDYVEFTEWQRSQGILCPILYVQEVYDTQGKRVFKARPSPTDLQGGLPDYIQSDQSKLFDASHDDNPYNTNSYPGFDPQDQYVGLDTPLDKMYHAAKGGISPNPMDDNWGGAKYTQQLIDQGYYKGNEVAIAVP
;
A
#
# COMPACT_ATOMS: atom_id res chain seq x y z
N MET A 1 51.86 1.60 11.55
CA MET A 1 50.72 2.32 12.15
C MET A 1 49.36 1.90 11.57
N THR A 2 49.33 1.33 10.35
CA THR A 2 48.13 0.92 9.62
C THR A 2 47.38 -0.27 10.25
N ASN A 3 48.10 -1.25 10.81
CA ASN A 3 47.48 -2.44 11.41
C ASN A 3 46.61 -2.14 12.63
N LYS A 4 46.95 -1.14 13.45
CA LYS A 4 46.13 -0.76 14.62
C LYS A 4 44.80 -0.12 14.19
N LYS A 5 44.79 0.65 13.11
CA LYS A 5 43.56 1.27 12.57
C LYS A 5 42.62 0.22 11.96
N ILE A 6 43.18 -0.79 11.28
CA ILE A 6 42.41 -1.91 10.72
C ILE A 6 41.77 -2.73 11.85
N VAL A 7 42.53 -3.06 12.91
CA VAL A 7 42.00 -3.82 14.05
C VAL A 7 40.86 -3.08 14.76
N VAL A 8 40.98 -1.75 14.94
CA VAL A 8 39.92 -0.93 15.55
C VAL A 8 38.69 -0.83 14.66
N SER A 9 38.86 -0.72 13.34
CA SER A 9 37.71 -0.70 12.41
C SER A 9 36.95 -2.03 12.42
N LEU A 10 37.69 -3.15 12.53
CA LEU A 10 37.11 -4.49 12.50
C LEU A 10 36.37 -4.81 13.81
N SER A 11 36.85 -4.33 14.95
CA SER A 11 36.16 -4.48 16.22
C SER A 11 34.87 -3.64 16.30
N ILE A 12 34.86 -2.42 15.76
CA ILE A 12 33.63 -1.60 15.67
C ILE A 12 32.61 -2.25 14.74
N PHE A 13 33.04 -2.80 13.60
CA PHE A 13 32.16 -3.51 12.69
C PHE A 13 31.53 -4.76 13.34
N LEU A 14 32.31 -5.54 14.09
CA LEU A 14 31.80 -6.71 14.82
C LEU A 14 30.81 -6.33 15.94
N LEU A 15 31.05 -5.21 16.64
CA LEU A 15 30.10 -4.69 17.64
C LEU A 15 28.80 -4.19 16.99
N GLY A 16 28.90 -3.52 15.83
CA GLY A 16 27.73 -3.13 15.04
C GLY A 16 26.93 -4.34 14.56
N LEU A 17 27.61 -5.36 14.03
CA LEU A 17 26.97 -6.60 13.59
C LEU A 17 26.31 -7.35 14.77
N TYR A 18 26.95 -7.38 15.94
CA TYR A 18 26.37 -7.95 17.15
C TYR A 18 25.08 -7.22 17.56
N TYR A 19 25.06 -5.89 17.45
CA TYR A 19 23.87 -5.10 17.76
C TYR A 19 22.73 -5.42 16.78
N PHE A 20 22.99 -5.39 15.47
CA PHE A 20 21.98 -5.69 14.45
C PHE A 20 21.44 -7.13 14.54
N THR A 21 22.24 -8.10 14.96
CA THR A 21 21.79 -9.51 15.07
C THR A 21 21.01 -9.77 16.35
N LYS A 22 21.27 -9.03 17.44
CA LYS A 22 20.54 -9.17 18.72
C LYS A 22 19.23 -8.41 18.74
N TYR A 23 19.18 -7.24 18.11
CA TYR A 23 18.00 -6.41 18.00
C TYR A 23 17.44 -6.56 16.58
N GLY A 24 16.74 -7.67 16.33
CA GLY A 24 15.89 -7.77 15.16
C GLY A 24 14.83 -6.66 15.18
N SER A 25 14.44 -6.17 14.00
CA SER A 25 13.25 -5.33 13.91
C SER A 25 12.07 -6.15 14.45
N VAL A 26 11.55 -5.75 15.62
CA VAL A 26 10.28 -6.27 16.10
C VAL A 26 9.25 -5.64 15.17
N GLU A 27 8.82 -6.41 14.17
CA GLU A 27 7.64 -6.03 13.40
C GLU A 27 6.48 -5.93 14.40
N GLY A 28 5.94 -4.72 14.61
CA GLY A 28 4.90 -4.44 15.60
C GLY A 28 3.55 -5.13 15.33
N PHE A 29 3.51 -6.07 14.39
CA PHE A 29 2.35 -6.85 14.02
C PHE A 29 2.46 -8.35 14.37
N ASP A 30 3.65 -8.85 14.70
CA ASP A 30 3.86 -10.25 15.05
C ASP A 30 4.61 -10.37 16.39
N ASP A 31 4.11 -9.64 17.39
CA ASP A 31 4.59 -9.79 18.76
C ASP A 31 4.02 -11.11 19.32
N LYS A 32 4.71 -12.21 19.03
CA LYS A 32 4.40 -13.55 19.54
C LYS A 32 4.50 -13.67 21.07
N ASN A 33 4.86 -12.60 21.77
CA ASN A 33 5.15 -12.63 23.20
C ASN A 33 4.45 -11.57 24.08
N SER A 34 3.48 -10.79 23.61
CA SER A 34 2.77 -9.91 24.55
C SER A 34 1.35 -9.56 24.11
N LEU A 35 0.43 -10.50 24.31
CA LEU A 35 -0.84 -10.27 25.00
C LEU A 35 -1.46 -11.65 25.22
N THR A 36 -1.59 -12.07 26.47
CA THR A 36 -2.32 -13.28 26.93
C THR A 36 -3.82 -13.25 26.58
N TYR A 37 -4.25 -12.29 25.77
CA TYR A 37 -5.63 -11.95 25.44
C TYR A 37 -5.90 -12.31 23.99
N LYS A 38 -6.90 -13.15 23.78
CA LYS A 38 -7.36 -13.58 22.46
C LYS A 38 -8.06 -12.41 21.75
N CYS A 39 -7.30 -11.51 21.14
CA CYS A 39 -7.82 -10.34 20.43
C CYS A 39 -8.81 -10.75 19.31
N PRO A 40 -10.02 -10.19 19.29
CA PRO A 40 -10.90 -10.25 18.13
C PRO A 40 -10.30 -9.49 16.95
N ASN A 41 -10.66 -9.86 15.73
CA ASN A 41 -10.07 -9.30 14.52
C ASN A 41 -11.07 -8.88 13.44
N VAL A 42 -12.34 -9.28 13.53
CA VAL A 42 -13.38 -8.89 12.56
C VAL A 42 -14.66 -8.50 13.27
N LEU A 43 -15.19 -7.32 12.94
CA LEU A 43 -16.52 -6.86 13.36
C LEU A 43 -17.44 -6.88 12.14
N ILE A 44 -18.51 -7.67 12.19
CA ILE A 44 -19.49 -7.76 11.12
C ILE A 44 -20.80 -7.12 11.58
N GLN A 45 -21.27 -6.10 10.87
CA GLN A 45 -22.61 -5.57 11.06
C GLN A 45 -23.62 -6.30 10.16
N LYS A 46 -24.65 -6.87 10.77
CA LYS A 46 -25.80 -7.50 10.09
C LYS A 46 -27.07 -6.78 10.53
N GLY A 47 -27.56 -5.86 9.70
CA GLY A 47 -28.67 -4.98 10.06
C GLY A 47 -28.33 -4.11 11.27
N SER A 48 -29.04 -4.28 12.38
CA SER A 48 -28.78 -3.56 13.64
C SER A 48 -27.76 -4.27 14.54
N GLU A 49 -27.53 -5.57 14.33
CA GLU A 49 -26.67 -6.38 15.18
C GLU A 49 -25.20 -6.29 14.76
N PHE A 50 -24.31 -6.26 15.76
CA PHE A 50 -22.87 -6.29 15.55
C PHE A 50 -22.29 -7.59 16.10
N LEU A 51 -21.50 -8.28 15.28
CA LEU A 51 -20.89 -9.56 15.59
C LEU A 51 -19.37 -9.41 15.60
N LEU A 52 -18.76 -9.56 16.77
CA LEU A 52 -17.31 -9.47 16.93
C LEU A 52 -16.70 -10.88 16.95
N TYR A 53 -15.94 -11.18 15.91
CA TYR A 53 -15.31 -12.47 15.66
C TYR A 53 -13.83 -12.45 16.01
N ASN A 54 -13.37 -13.61 16.48
CA ASN A 54 -11.96 -13.96 16.48
C ASN A 54 -11.73 -15.14 15.53
N SER A 55 -11.13 -14.87 14.36
CA SER A 55 -10.83 -15.87 13.33
C SER A 55 -9.83 -16.95 13.76
N LYS A 56 -9.05 -16.70 14.83
CA LYS A 56 -8.10 -17.65 15.39
C LYS A 56 -8.77 -18.65 16.35
N LEU A 57 -10.04 -18.44 16.69
CA LEU A 57 -10.82 -19.29 17.58
C LEU A 57 -11.96 -19.97 16.81
N ALA A 58 -12.34 -21.17 17.25
CA ALA A 58 -13.52 -21.83 16.73
C ALA A 58 -14.79 -21.03 17.05
N GLU A 59 -15.78 -21.12 16.17
CA GLU A 59 -17.11 -20.56 16.40
C GLU A 59 -17.85 -21.45 17.41
N VAL A 60 -18.16 -20.88 18.57
CA VAL A 60 -18.88 -21.58 19.65
C VAL A 60 -19.96 -20.64 20.16
N PRO A 61 -21.24 -21.08 20.17
CA PRO A 61 -22.35 -20.23 20.61
C PRO A 61 -22.11 -19.76 22.05
N GLY A 62 -22.20 -18.44 22.26
CA GLY A 62 -21.99 -17.80 23.57
C GLY A 62 -20.53 -17.45 23.89
N VAL A 63 -19.55 -17.80 23.06
CA VAL A 63 -18.14 -17.44 23.25
C VAL A 63 -17.57 -16.68 22.04
N ASN A 64 -17.81 -17.15 20.83
CA ASN A 64 -17.35 -16.54 19.58
C ASN A 64 -18.35 -16.86 18.46
N PRO A 65 -18.98 -15.87 17.80
CA PRO A 65 -18.79 -14.42 17.97
C PRO A 65 -19.50 -13.85 19.21
N LEU A 66 -18.96 -12.73 19.72
CA LEU A 66 -19.68 -11.88 20.66
C LEU A 66 -20.73 -11.09 19.88
N LYS A 67 -21.94 -10.99 20.43
CA LYS A 67 -23.08 -10.32 19.81
C LYS A 67 -23.44 -9.06 20.59
N PHE A 68 -23.65 -7.97 19.86
CA PHE A 68 -24.08 -6.69 20.39
C PHE A 68 -25.38 -6.27 19.69
N ALA A 69 -26.33 -5.74 20.44
CA ALA A 69 -27.65 -5.40 19.91
C ALA A 69 -27.62 -4.10 19.09
N ASN A 70 -26.67 -3.22 19.39
CA ASN A 70 -26.49 -1.93 18.75
C ASN A 70 -24.98 -1.54 18.73
N LEU A 71 -24.67 -0.40 18.11
CA LEU A 71 -23.30 0.12 18.01
C LEU A 71 -22.73 0.57 19.36
N GLU A 72 -23.57 1.14 20.24
CA GLU A 72 -23.17 1.67 21.53
C GLU A 72 -22.59 0.57 22.43
N ASP A 73 -23.27 -0.58 22.50
CA ASP A 73 -22.80 -1.73 23.29
C ASP A 73 -21.40 -2.20 22.84
N TYR A 74 -21.13 -2.14 21.53
CA TYR A 74 -19.81 -2.47 20.97
C TYR A 74 -18.77 -1.40 21.32
N VAL A 75 -19.13 -0.11 21.22
CA VAL A 75 -18.24 0.99 21.57
C VAL A 75 -17.85 0.90 23.03
N GLU A 76 -18.81 0.75 23.95
CA GLU A 76 -18.58 0.59 25.40
C GLU A 76 -17.64 -0.59 25.68
N PHE A 77 -17.89 -1.74 25.05
CA PHE A 77 -17.03 -2.91 25.17
C PHE A 77 -15.58 -2.61 24.74
N THR A 78 -15.39 -1.96 23.59
CA THR A 78 -14.04 -1.63 23.10
C THR A 78 -13.36 -0.54 23.92
N GLU A 79 -14.09 0.44 24.43
CA GLU A 79 -13.55 1.47 25.33
C GLU A 79 -13.10 0.86 26.66
N TRP A 80 -13.89 -0.07 27.21
CA TRP A 80 -13.48 -0.85 28.37
C TRP A 80 -12.19 -1.64 28.08
N GLN A 81 -12.09 -2.34 26.95
CA GLN A 81 -10.87 -3.06 26.57
C GLN A 81 -9.65 -2.12 26.49
N ARG A 82 -9.82 -0.94 25.87
CA ARG A 82 -8.77 0.08 25.77
C ARG A 82 -8.36 0.64 27.12
N SER A 83 -9.31 0.81 28.05
CA SER A 83 -9.00 1.23 29.44
C SER A 83 -8.11 0.22 30.18
N GLN A 84 -8.19 -1.06 29.80
CA GLN A 84 -7.35 -2.14 30.31
C GLN A 84 -6.04 -2.31 29.51
N GLY A 85 -5.76 -1.40 28.57
CA GLY A 85 -4.59 -1.46 27.70
C GLY A 85 -4.67 -2.54 26.60
N ILE A 86 -5.85 -3.11 26.34
CA ILE A 86 -6.06 -4.09 25.28
C ILE A 86 -6.49 -3.34 24.01
N LEU A 87 -5.53 -3.18 23.09
CA LEU A 87 -5.72 -2.50 21.80
C LEU A 87 -5.67 -3.53 20.67
N CYS A 88 -6.84 -3.98 20.20
CA CYS A 88 -6.92 -4.93 19.09
C CYS A 88 -7.26 -4.20 17.77
N PRO A 89 -6.52 -4.44 16.68
CA PRO A 89 -6.92 -3.97 15.36
C PRO A 89 -8.11 -4.81 14.86
N ILE A 90 -9.27 -4.18 14.71
CA ILE A 90 -10.51 -4.84 14.29
C ILE A 90 -10.87 -4.35 12.89
N LEU A 91 -11.00 -5.29 11.95
CA LEU A 91 -11.53 -5.01 10.62
C LEU A 91 -13.04 -4.91 10.68
N TYR A 92 -13.59 -3.76 10.32
CA TYR A 92 -15.04 -3.56 10.27
C TYR A 92 -15.61 -3.85 8.88
N VAL A 93 -16.63 -4.70 8.85
CA VAL A 93 -17.31 -5.17 7.64
C VAL A 93 -18.81 -4.99 7.80
N GLN A 94 -19.44 -4.37 6.81
CA GLN A 94 -20.87 -4.11 6.78
C GLN A 94 -21.56 -4.98 5.73
N GLU A 95 -22.67 -5.61 6.12
CA GLU A 95 -23.59 -6.25 5.18
C GLU A 95 -24.45 -5.19 4.48
N VAL A 96 -24.32 -5.06 3.17
CA VAL A 96 -25.14 -4.15 2.36
C VAL A 96 -25.70 -4.85 1.12
N TYR A 97 -26.58 -4.18 0.39
CA TYR A 97 -27.11 -4.66 -0.88
C TYR A 97 -26.50 -3.86 -2.03
N ASP A 98 -26.11 -4.55 -3.10
CA ASP A 98 -25.70 -3.90 -4.34
C ASP A 98 -26.92 -3.33 -5.10
N THR A 99 -26.66 -2.62 -6.20
CA THR A 99 -27.72 -2.07 -7.06
C THR A 99 -28.60 -3.13 -7.71
N GLN A 100 -28.19 -4.40 -7.69
CA GLN A 100 -28.91 -5.55 -8.21
C GLN A 100 -29.68 -6.29 -7.10
N GLY A 101 -29.65 -5.80 -5.85
CA GLY A 101 -30.33 -6.40 -4.71
C GLY A 101 -29.62 -7.63 -4.14
N LYS A 102 -28.38 -7.92 -4.56
CA LYS A 102 -27.57 -9.00 -3.98
C LYS A 102 -26.86 -8.51 -2.73
N ARG A 103 -26.88 -9.35 -1.71
CA ARG A 103 -26.22 -9.12 -0.43
C ARG A 103 -24.70 -9.26 -0.58
N VAL A 104 -23.98 -8.21 -0.25
CA VAL A 104 -22.51 -8.10 -0.35
C VAL A 104 -21.95 -7.58 0.97
N PHE A 105 -20.73 -8.00 1.31
CA PHE A 105 -20.01 -7.51 2.47
C PHE A 105 -18.99 -6.47 2.04
N LYS A 106 -19.06 -5.27 2.63
CA LYS A 106 -18.18 -4.14 2.32
C LYS A 106 -17.34 -3.79 3.53
N ALA A 107 -16.01 -3.73 3.36
CA ALA A 107 -15.13 -3.26 4.40
C ALA A 107 -15.23 -1.73 4.51
N ARG A 108 -15.36 -1.19 5.72
CA ARG A 108 -15.41 0.25 5.97
C ARG A 108 -14.34 0.65 6.99
N PRO A 109 -13.86 1.90 6.97
CA PRO A 109 -12.82 2.35 7.89
C PRO A 109 -13.22 2.24 9.37
N SER A 110 -14.46 2.62 9.71
CA SER A 110 -14.97 2.58 11.08
C SER A 110 -16.49 2.35 11.08
N PRO A 111 -17.07 1.73 12.13
CA PRO A 111 -18.52 1.67 12.29
C PRO A 111 -19.16 3.03 12.56
N THR A 112 -18.39 4.05 12.98
CA THR A 112 -18.85 5.44 13.16
C THR A 112 -18.59 6.33 11.94
N ASP A 113 -17.70 5.91 11.04
CA ASP A 113 -17.37 6.61 9.80
C ASP A 113 -17.37 5.63 8.63
N LEU A 114 -18.53 5.55 7.98
CA LEU A 114 -18.78 4.60 6.89
C LEU A 114 -18.19 5.06 5.54
N GLN A 115 -17.84 6.35 5.39
CA GLN A 115 -17.38 6.94 4.12
C GLN A 115 -18.16 6.43 2.90
N GLY A 116 -19.49 6.56 2.96
CA GLY A 116 -20.39 6.09 1.90
C GLY A 116 -20.12 6.82 0.56
N GLY A 117 -20.32 6.11 -0.55
CA GLY A 117 -20.14 6.67 -1.90
C GLY A 117 -18.77 6.41 -2.52
N LEU A 118 -17.78 5.99 -1.74
CA LEU A 118 -16.50 5.52 -2.27
C LEU A 118 -16.60 4.05 -2.72
N PRO A 119 -15.94 3.66 -3.83
CA PRO A 119 -15.88 2.28 -4.27
C PRO A 119 -15.14 1.43 -3.23
N ASP A 120 -15.60 0.18 -3.05
CA ASP A 120 -14.94 -0.77 -2.14
C ASP A 120 -13.68 -1.24 -2.83
N TYR A 121 -12.54 -0.69 -2.41
CA TYR A 121 -11.22 -1.01 -2.93
C TYR A 121 -10.99 -0.48 -4.35
N ILE A 122 -9.96 0.36 -4.48
CA ILE A 122 -9.32 0.60 -5.77
C ILE A 122 -8.65 -0.72 -6.15
N GLN A 123 -9.39 -1.60 -6.82
CA GLN A 123 -8.73 -2.53 -7.72
C GLN A 123 -7.87 -1.63 -8.61
N SER A 124 -6.56 -1.86 -8.66
CA SER A 124 -5.71 -1.18 -9.65
C SER A 124 -6.10 -1.75 -11.03
N ASP A 125 -7.33 -1.47 -11.43
CA ASP A 125 -7.85 -1.83 -12.71
C ASP A 125 -7.00 -1.05 -13.69
N GLN A 126 -6.27 -1.82 -14.48
CA GLN A 126 -5.40 -1.28 -15.51
C GLN A 126 -6.28 -0.50 -16.46
N SER A 127 -6.27 0.81 -16.32
CA SER A 127 -7.06 1.70 -17.16
C SER A 127 -6.17 2.18 -18.30
N LYS A 128 -6.68 2.10 -19.52
CA LYS A 128 -6.03 2.75 -20.65
C LYS A 128 -6.19 4.26 -20.49
N LEU A 129 -5.18 5.01 -20.88
CA LEU A 129 -5.28 6.47 -20.95
C LEU A 129 -6.29 6.83 -22.03
N PHE A 130 -7.31 7.60 -21.64
CA PHE A 130 -8.20 8.31 -22.55
C PHE A 130 -7.58 9.68 -22.84
N ASP A 131 -7.18 9.88 -24.09
CA ASP A 131 -6.51 11.10 -24.55
C ASP A 131 -7.13 11.56 -25.86
N ALA A 132 -7.98 12.59 -25.77
CA ALA A 132 -8.66 13.16 -26.91
C ALA A 132 -7.70 13.81 -27.94
N SER A 133 -6.44 14.08 -27.56
CA SER A 133 -5.45 14.61 -28.51
C SER A 133 -5.04 13.59 -29.57
N HIS A 134 -5.22 12.29 -29.31
CA HIS A 134 -4.88 11.20 -30.23
C HIS A 134 -6.09 10.67 -31.03
N ASP A 135 -7.30 11.19 -30.79
CA ASP A 135 -8.54 10.71 -31.43
C ASP A 135 -8.80 11.33 -32.82
N ASP A 136 -7.89 12.16 -33.36
CA ASP A 136 -8.05 12.87 -34.64
C ASP A 136 -7.08 12.39 -35.74
N ASN A 137 -7.33 11.19 -36.28
CA ASN A 137 -6.58 10.66 -37.42
C ASN A 137 -6.78 11.54 -38.68
N PRO A 138 -5.73 11.91 -39.44
CA PRO A 138 -4.39 11.30 -39.47
C PRO A 138 -3.32 12.02 -38.61
N TYR A 139 -3.69 13.03 -37.84
CA TYR A 139 -2.75 13.81 -37.04
C TYR A 139 -2.48 13.13 -35.69
N ASN A 140 -1.45 13.58 -34.97
CA ASN A 140 -1.13 13.12 -33.61
C ASN A 140 -0.88 11.60 -33.49
N THR A 141 -0.32 10.99 -34.53
CA THR A 141 0.18 9.60 -34.48
C THR A 141 1.59 9.57 -33.89
N ASN A 142 1.84 8.70 -32.89
CA ASN A 142 3.10 8.58 -32.15
C ASN A 142 3.51 9.85 -31.34
N SER A 143 2.55 10.63 -30.85
CA SER A 143 2.81 11.71 -29.90
C SER A 143 2.85 11.21 -28.45
N TYR A 144 3.39 12.04 -27.55
CA TYR A 144 3.29 11.81 -26.11
C TYR A 144 1.85 12.06 -25.63
N PRO A 145 1.35 11.33 -24.61
CA PRO A 145 0.04 11.60 -24.02
C PRO A 145 -0.11 13.08 -23.63
N GLY A 146 -1.29 13.63 -23.91
CA GLY A 146 -1.64 14.99 -23.52
C GLY A 146 -1.64 15.19 -22.00
N PHE A 147 -1.47 16.45 -21.57
CA PHE A 147 -1.63 16.84 -20.16
C PHE A 147 -3.08 16.63 -19.72
N ASP A 148 -3.29 15.95 -18.59
CA ASP A 148 -4.59 15.76 -17.97
C ASP A 148 -4.84 16.83 -16.88
N PRO A 149 -5.63 17.89 -17.15
CA PRO A 149 -5.92 18.92 -16.16
C PRO A 149 -6.93 18.48 -15.08
N GLN A 150 -7.59 17.33 -15.25
CA GLN A 150 -8.66 16.86 -14.37
C GLN A 150 -8.23 15.71 -13.46
N ASP A 151 -6.97 15.27 -13.55
CA ASP A 151 -6.40 14.23 -12.68
C ASP A 151 -7.25 12.95 -12.65
N GLN A 152 -7.82 12.56 -13.80
CA GLN A 152 -8.80 11.48 -13.90
C GLN A 152 -8.21 10.10 -13.57
N TYR A 153 -6.89 9.97 -13.61
CA TYR A 153 -6.16 8.72 -13.38
C TYR A 153 -5.51 8.62 -12.00
N VAL A 154 -5.75 9.57 -11.09
CA VAL A 154 -5.15 9.51 -9.74
C VAL A 154 -5.61 8.24 -9.02
N GLY A 155 -4.63 7.40 -8.67
CA GLY A 155 -4.85 6.12 -8.01
C GLY A 155 -5.10 4.93 -8.95
N LEU A 156 -5.11 5.14 -10.27
CA LEU A 156 -5.18 4.06 -11.27
C LEU A 156 -3.77 3.71 -11.78
N ASP A 157 -3.55 2.44 -12.13
CA ASP A 157 -2.30 1.99 -12.75
C ASP A 157 -2.39 2.09 -14.28
N THR A 158 -1.78 3.12 -14.86
CA THR A 158 -1.87 3.41 -16.30
C THR A 158 -0.66 2.86 -17.07
N PRO A 159 -0.75 2.69 -18.40
CA PRO A 159 0.40 2.38 -19.24
C PRO A 159 1.55 3.40 -19.13
N LEU A 160 1.27 4.67 -18.81
CA LEU A 160 2.30 5.69 -18.64
C LEU A 160 3.13 5.46 -17.37
N ASP A 161 2.48 5.07 -16.27
CA ASP A 161 3.18 4.71 -15.02
C ASP A 161 4.13 3.52 -15.24
N LYS A 162 3.73 2.56 -16.09
CA LYS A 162 4.55 1.40 -16.47
C LYS A 162 5.74 1.74 -17.34
N MET A 163 5.72 2.87 -18.06
CA MET A 163 6.84 3.28 -18.92
C MET A 163 8.09 3.58 -18.10
N TYR A 164 7.89 4.13 -16.89
CA TYR A 164 8.98 4.53 -16.01
C TYR A 164 9.49 3.40 -15.12
N HIS A 165 8.69 2.36 -14.89
CA HIS A 165 9.07 1.18 -14.10
C HIS A 165 9.33 -0.08 -14.96
N ALA A 166 9.53 0.09 -16.26
CA ALA A 166 9.63 -1.01 -17.23
C ALA A 166 10.88 -1.90 -17.08
N ALA A 167 11.91 -1.45 -16.36
CA ALA A 167 13.13 -2.21 -16.13
C ALA A 167 12.90 -3.32 -15.08
N LYS A 168 12.10 -4.34 -15.43
CA LYS A 168 11.89 -5.53 -14.61
C LYS A 168 13.23 -6.26 -14.40
N GLY A 169 13.89 -5.98 -13.27
CA GLY A 169 15.06 -6.71 -12.78
C GLY A 169 16.43 -6.23 -13.28
N GLY A 170 16.53 -5.02 -13.85
CA GLY A 170 17.78 -4.45 -14.36
C GLY A 170 18.22 -3.17 -13.65
N ILE A 171 19.32 -2.56 -14.10
CA ILE A 171 19.69 -1.19 -13.74
C ILE A 171 18.81 -0.24 -14.55
N SER A 172 18.11 0.69 -13.90
CA SER A 172 17.22 1.62 -14.60
C SER A 172 17.97 2.85 -15.12
N PRO A 173 17.61 3.39 -16.29
CA PRO A 173 18.10 4.69 -16.72
C PRO A 173 17.34 5.87 -16.10
N ASN A 174 16.19 5.62 -15.47
CA ASN A 174 15.34 6.65 -14.89
C ASN A 174 15.86 7.08 -13.51
N PRO A 175 16.19 8.36 -13.29
CA PRO A 175 16.65 8.87 -11.99
C PRO A 175 15.64 8.75 -10.86
N MET A 176 14.37 8.53 -11.20
CA MET A 176 13.28 8.37 -10.23
C MET A 176 13.09 6.92 -9.77
N ASP A 177 13.78 5.95 -10.35
CA ASP A 177 13.69 4.55 -9.93
C ASP A 177 14.70 4.23 -8.82
N ASP A 178 14.30 3.37 -7.88
CA ASP A 178 15.17 2.89 -6.79
C ASP A 178 16.45 2.18 -7.28
N ASN A 179 16.40 1.60 -8.48
CA ASN A 179 17.51 0.88 -9.13
C ASN A 179 18.22 1.72 -10.22
N TRP A 180 18.16 3.05 -10.13
CA TRP A 180 18.81 3.94 -11.10
C TRP A 180 20.32 3.70 -11.21
N GLY A 181 20.82 3.55 -12.45
CA GLY A 181 22.24 3.33 -12.78
C GLY A 181 23.13 4.57 -12.69
N GLY A 182 22.54 5.72 -12.37
CA GLY A 182 23.24 6.99 -12.28
C GLY A 182 23.57 7.65 -13.62
N ALA A 183 24.20 8.81 -13.54
CA ALA A 183 24.51 9.65 -14.70
C ALA A 183 25.39 8.96 -15.75
N LYS A 184 26.38 8.15 -15.32
CA LYS A 184 27.28 7.44 -16.23
C LYS A 184 26.56 6.38 -17.06
N TYR A 185 25.67 5.62 -16.43
CA TYR A 185 24.86 4.61 -17.12
C TYR A 185 23.90 5.28 -18.13
N THR A 186 23.29 6.39 -17.73
CA THR A 186 22.43 7.20 -18.60
C THR A 186 23.21 7.72 -19.81
N GLN A 187 24.44 8.22 -19.61
CA GLN A 187 25.30 8.66 -20.71
C GLN A 187 25.66 7.52 -21.67
N GLN A 188 25.96 6.33 -21.17
CA GLN A 188 26.22 5.16 -22.02
C GLN A 188 25.02 4.82 -22.90
N LEU A 189 23.79 4.97 -22.41
CA LEU A 189 22.58 4.73 -23.19
C LEU A 189 22.34 5.81 -24.24
N ILE A 190 22.67 7.07 -23.93
CA ILE A 190 22.68 8.16 -24.91
C ILE A 190 23.66 7.81 -26.05
N ASP A 191 24.88 7.40 -25.71
CA ASP A 191 25.92 7.04 -26.67
C ASP A 191 25.53 5.81 -27.52
N GLN A 192 24.79 4.86 -26.95
CA GLN A 192 24.23 3.69 -27.65
C GLN A 192 23.03 4.04 -28.55
N GLY A 193 22.53 5.28 -28.49
CA GLY A 193 21.39 5.74 -29.29
C GLY A 193 20.03 5.30 -28.74
N TYR A 194 19.93 4.91 -27.47
CA TYR A 194 18.66 4.55 -26.84
C TYR A 194 17.64 5.70 -26.87
N TYR A 195 18.12 6.95 -26.80
CA TYR A 195 17.31 8.18 -26.83
C TYR A 195 17.28 8.88 -28.18
N LYS A 196 17.60 8.17 -29.27
CA LYS A 196 17.67 8.76 -30.61
C LYS A 196 16.32 9.38 -31.01
N GLY A 197 16.33 10.65 -31.39
CA GLY A 197 15.13 11.43 -31.74
C GLY A 197 14.53 12.24 -30.59
N ASN A 198 15.07 12.11 -29.37
CA ASN A 198 14.67 12.89 -28.19
C ASN A 198 15.81 13.83 -27.71
N GLU A 199 16.73 14.19 -28.58
CA GLU A 199 17.84 15.08 -28.25
C GLU A 199 17.36 16.53 -28.12
N VAL A 200 17.63 17.14 -26.96
CA VAL A 200 17.33 18.56 -26.74
C VAL A 200 18.56 19.40 -27.08
N ALA A 201 18.46 20.23 -28.10
CA ALA A 201 19.45 21.26 -28.37
C ALA A 201 19.16 22.47 -27.47
N ILE A 202 20.04 22.75 -26.50
CA ILE A 202 19.97 24.01 -25.76
C ILE A 202 20.42 25.12 -26.70
N ALA A 203 19.50 26.03 -27.03
CA ALA A 203 19.86 27.31 -27.61
C ALA A 203 20.56 28.13 -26.53
N VAL A 204 21.88 28.25 -26.61
CA VAL A 204 22.65 29.17 -25.78
C VAL A 204 22.68 30.51 -26.54
N PRO A 205 22.00 31.56 -26.05
CA PRO A 205 22.03 32.89 -26.64
C PRO A 205 23.40 33.56 -26.52
#